data_AF-A0A965RXJ6-F1
#
_entry.id   AF-A0A965RXJ6-F1
#
_cell.length_a   1.000
_cell.length_b   1.000
_cell.length_c   1.000
_cell.angle_alpha   90.00
_cell.angle_beta   90.00
_cell.angle_gamma   90.00
#
_symmetry.space_group_name_H-M   'P 1'
#
loop_
_entity.id
_entity.type
_entity.pdbx_description
1 polymer ?
#
loop_
_entity_poly.entity_id
_entity_poly.type
_entity_poly.pdbx_seq_one_letter_code
_entity_poly.pdbx_strand_id
1 'polypeptide(L)'
;MKNINIKVIAVAFLALASVTSCKKKGCTDPTAYNYSSEAKKDDGSCSYDAPYTIPTTYDFTDANGNNTVSYSGQTDRLNQLREMVVLMKSATTTIVYPEDLKAMFANTGGNGNGNFSFTSPKQLKDKCFSVDQALFETWMDKLALASVSFGSQAADGQAGVLTSGTSTYLFDENGKEYLQFIEKGLMGAVFMNQALNVYFVEEINVDNTTAVDAVNGKYYTEMEHHFDEAFGYFGVDIDFPTTIPTDFWGKYCNSQNATLNSNADMINNFRKGRAAISNKYITDRDKAITAISKEWEEISAFQAKKYLQDAIGFFGNDDAKYLHALSEAYAFSWNLRYAPEATRRFTPTSHTILMNLYKSNFWEMTIADLNAIISEIDAKY
;
A
#
# COMPACT_ATOMS: atom_id res chain seq x y z
N MET A 1 84.54 19.87 -6.40
CA MET A 1 83.80 19.38 -5.22
C MET A 1 83.16 20.57 -4.51
N LYS A 2 81.82 20.55 -4.39
CA LYS A 2 80.95 21.13 -3.33
C LYS A 2 81.05 22.63 -3.02
N ASN A 3 80.00 23.36 -2.66
CA ASN A 3 78.53 23.23 -2.69
C ASN A 3 77.98 24.59 -2.22
N ILE A 4 76.76 24.90 -2.63
CA ILE A 4 75.89 26.00 -2.16
C ILE A 4 75.46 25.80 -0.69
N ASN A 5 75.17 26.91 0.03
CA ASN A 5 74.16 27.01 1.12
C ASN A 5 73.94 28.51 1.45
N ILE A 6 72.86 29.21 1.05
CA ILE A 6 71.46 29.21 1.53
C ILE A 6 71.32 29.18 3.07
N LYS A 7 70.92 30.33 3.67
CA LYS A 7 69.91 30.56 4.74
C LYS A 7 69.60 32.09 4.81
N VAL A 8 68.41 32.60 4.42
CA VAL A 8 67.17 32.85 5.25
C VAL A 8 67.30 34.20 6.03
N ILE A 9 66.46 35.26 6.00
CA ILE A 9 64.98 35.43 5.95
C ILE A 9 64.59 36.94 5.78
N ALA A 10 63.40 37.18 5.17
CA ALA A 10 62.43 38.31 5.30
C ALA A 10 62.86 39.77 4.98
N VAL A 11 62.04 40.63 4.38
CA VAL A 11 60.58 40.83 4.43
C VAL A 11 60.11 41.31 3.04
N ALA A 12 59.18 40.57 2.42
CA ALA A 12 58.50 41.01 1.19
C ALA A 12 57.24 41.81 1.57
N PHE A 13 57.12 43.00 0.99
CA PHE A 13 55.98 43.90 1.13
C PHE A 13 54.66 43.22 0.74
N LEU A 14 53.68 43.29 1.65
CA LEU A 14 52.28 42.95 1.42
C LEU A 14 51.71 43.81 0.29
N ALA A 15 51.55 43.23 -0.90
CA ALA A 15 50.48 43.63 -1.81
C ALA A 15 49.22 42.89 -1.35
N LEU A 16 48.40 43.56 -0.54
CA LEU A 16 47.08 43.06 -0.16
C LEU A 16 46.17 43.14 -1.40
N ALA A 17 46.28 42.15 -2.29
CA ALA A 17 45.30 41.91 -3.32
C ALA A 17 43.99 41.56 -2.63
N SER A 18 43.09 42.53 -2.54
CA SER A 18 41.69 42.32 -2.18
C SER A 18 41.07 41.42 -3.24
N VAL A 19 41.23 40.12 -3.08
CA VAL A 19 40.38 39.12 -3.73
C VAL A 19 39.00 39.31 -3.15
N THR A 20 38.21 40.19 -3.76
CA THR A 20 36.76 40.17 -3.65
C THR A 20 36.33 38.79 -4.13
N SER A 21 36.24 37.85 -3.18
CA SER A 21 35.58 36.57 -3.37
C SER A 21 34.15 36.92 -3.75
N CYS A 22 33.88 36.95 -5.06
CA CYS A 22 32.52 37.00 -5.57
C CYS A 22 31.86 35.72 -5.07
N LYS A 23 31.14 35.82 -3.95
CA LYS A 23 30.28 34.75 -3.46
C LYS A 23 29.36 34.38 -4.62
N LYS A 24 29.45 33.13 -5.10
CA LYS A 24 28.53 32.59 -6.11
C LYS A 24 27.11 32.87 -5.64
N LYS A 25 26.35 33.55 -6.48
CA LYS A 25 24.94 33.85 -6.26
C LYS A 25 24.08 32.74 -6.84
N GLY A 26 22.95 32.48 -6.21
CA GLY A 26 21.98 31.47 -6.60
C GLY A 26 21.07 31.18 -5.41
N CYS A 27 20.06 30.33 -5.61
CA CYS A 27 19.20 29.95 -4.51
C CYS A 27 19.99 29.19 -3.42
N THR A 28 19.97 29.71 -2.20
CA THR A 28 20.63 29.09 -1.03
C THR A 28 19.66 28.30 -0.15
N ASP A 29 18.36 28.31 -0.46
CA ASP A 29 17.35 27.56 0.28
C ASP A 29 17.35 26.09 -0.19
N PRO A 30 17.71 25.12 0.66
CA PRO A 30 17.72 23.69 0.30
C PRO A 30 16.33 23.11 0.01
N THR A 31 15.26 23.86 0.29
CA THR A 31 13.88 23.45 -0.01
C THR A 31 13.40 23.87 -1.40
N ALA A 32 14.14 24.75 -2.10
CA ALA A 32 13.81 25.19 -3.45
C ALA A 32 14.33 24.21 -4.52
N TYR A 33 13.62 24.15 -5.65
CA TYR A 33 13.94 23.29 -6.80
C TYR A 33 15.26 23.63 -7.48
N ASN A 34 15.64 24.90 -7.47
CA ASN A 34 16.89 25.40 -8.05
C ASN A 34 17.95 25.69 -6.98
N TYR A 35 17.86 25.04 -5.81
CA TYR A 35 18.90 25.09 -4.78
C TYR A 35 20.28 24.79 -5.37
N SER A 36 21.26 25.60 -5.00
CA SER A 36 22.66 25.36 -5.32
C SER A 36 23.50 25.35 -4.05
N SER A 37 24.11 24.20 -3.73
CA SER A 37 25.05 24.09 -2.62
C SER A 37 26.33 24.93 -2.81
N GLU A 38 26.59 25.35 -4.04
CA GLU A 38 27.67 26.27 -4.39
C GLU A 38 27.31 27.75 -4.16
N ALA A 39 26.03 28.09 -4.07
CA ALA A 39 25.59 29.44 -3.78
C ALA A 39 25.96 29.82 -2.33
N LYS A 40 26.65 30.95 -2.18
CA LYS A 40 27.07 31.51 -0.87
C LYS A 40 26.32 32.80 -0.52
N LYS A 41 25.44 33.25 -1.42
CA LYS A 41 24.55 34.39 -1.23
C LYS A 41 23.29 34.18 -2.05
N ASP A 42 22.13 34.27 -1.40
CA ASP A 42 20.85 34.25 -2.08
C ASP A 42 20.72 35.43 -3.06
N ASP A 43 20.17 35.15 -4.23
CA ASP A 43 19.83 36.15 -5.24
C ASP A 43 18.32 36.32 -5.45
N GLY A 44 17.51 35.66 -4.63
CA GLY A 44 16.05 35.71 -4.71
C GLY A 44 15.48 34.89 -5.86
N SER A 45 16.28 34.03 -6.51
CA SER A 45 15.83 33.18 -7.62
C SER A 45 15.16 31.87 -7.17
N CYS A 46 15.06 31.59 -5.87
CA CYS A 46 14.49 30.34 -5.36
C CYS A 46 13.10 30.05 -5.94
N SER A 47 12.98 28.94 -6.66
CA SER A 47 11.73 28.42 -7.22
C SER A 47 11.23 27.28 -6.37
N TYR A 48 10.00 27.38 -5.88
CA TYR A 48 9.35 26.34 -5.07
C TYR A 48 8.30 25.55 -5.86
N ASP A 49 7.97 26.01 -7.07
CA ASP A 49 7.12 25.28 -8.01
C ASP A 49 7.92 24.21 -8.73
N ALA A 50 7.29 23.05 -8.95
CA ALA A 50 7.90 21.97 -9.71
C ALA A 50 8.24 22.45 -11.14
N PRO A 51 9.42 22.13 -11.67
CA PRO A 51 9.84 22.56 -13.01
C PRO A 51 9.18 21.76 -14.14
N TYR A 52 8.16 20.97 -13.83
CA TYR A 52 7.43 20.11 -14.75
C TYR A 52 5.93 20.09 -14.40
N THR A 53 5.11 19.81 -15.42
CA THR A 53 3.66 19.72 -15.24
C THR A 53 3.28 18.39 -14.62
N ILE A 54 2.41 18.42 -13.62
CA ILE A 54 1.76 17.24 -13.05
C ILE A 54 0.36 17.14 -13.69
N PRO A 55 0.05 16.07 -14.43
CA PRO A 55 -1.28 15.88 -14.99
C PRO A 55 -2.38 15.84 -13.92
N THR A 56 -3.60 16.26 -14.29
CA THR A 56 -4.77 16.26 -13.39
C THR A 56 -5.46 14.89 -13.32
N THR A 57 -5.11 13.96 -14.21
CA THR A 57 -5.51 12.55 -14.22
C THR A 57 -4.25 11.69 -14.26
N TYR A 58 -4.34 10.39 -13.93
CA TYR A 58 -3.23 9.45 -14.08
C TYR A 58 -3.12 8.99 -15.55
N ASP A 59 -2.97 9.96 -16.46
CA ASP A 59 -2.82 9.75 -17.91
C ASP A 59 -1.50 10.38 -18.35
N PHE A 60 -0.58 9.54 -18.84
CA PHE A 60 0.78 9.92 -19.18
C PHE A 60 1.13 9.47 -20.59
N THR A 61 1.57 10.41 -21.41
CA THR A 61 2.03 10.14 -22.77
C THR A 61 3.49 10.50 -22.98
N ASP A 62 4.13 9.85 -23.95
CA ASP A 62 5.44 10.28 -24.46
C ASP A 62 5.31 11.58 -25.29
N ALA A 63 6.45 12.07 -25.80
CA ALA A 63 6.49 13.29 -26.63
C ALA A 63 5.73 13.17 -27.97
N ASN A 64 5.42 11.95 -28.40
CA ASN A 64 4.66 11.67 -29.63
C ASN A 64 3.17 11.46 -29.34
N GLY A 65 2.72 11.56 -28.08
CA GLY A 65 1.34 11.33 -27.66
C GLY A 65 0.99 9.84 -27.47
N ASN A 66 1.97 8.94 -27.43
CA ASN A 66 1.72 7.53 -27.14
C ASN A 66 1.50 7.32 -25.65
N ASN A 67 0.53 6.47 -25.27
CA ASN A 67 0.30 6.11 -23.87
C ASN A 67 1.51 5.36 -23.27
N THR A 68 1.93 5.76 -22.07
CA THR A 68 3.04 5.16 -21.30
C THR A 68 2.59 4.55 -19.98
N VAL A 69 1.29 4.41 -19.74
CA VAL A 69 0.74 3.82 -18.52
C VAL A 69 0.46 2.33 -18.73
N SER A 70 1.00 1.47 -17.87
CA SER A 70 0.80 0.02 -17.97
C SER A 70 0.75 -0.68 -16.60
N TYR A 71 -0.39 -1.30 -16.29
CA TYR A 71 -0.60 -2.06 -15.05
C TYR A 71 -1.69 -3.15 -15.18
N SER A 72 -1.93 -3.67 -16.38
CA SER A 72 -3.01 -4.65 -16.63
C SER A 72 -2.89 -5.92 -15.78
N GLY A 73 -1.66 -6.33 -15.44
CA GLY A 73 -1.42 -7.47 -14.57
C GLY A 73 -1.90 -7.27 -13.13
N GLN A 74 -1.97 -6.03 -12.67
CA GLN A 74 -2.50 -5.67 -11.36
C GLN A 74 -4.03 -5.66 -11.39
N THR A 75 -4.62 -5.15 -12.48
CA THR A 75 -6.07 -5.25 -12.73
C THR A 75 -6.54 -6.71 -12.73
N ASP A 76 -5.79 -7.61 -13.38
CA ASP A 76 -6.10 -9.04 -13.36
C ASP A 76 -6.12 -9.61 -11.92
N ARG A 77 -5.14 -9.26 -11.08
CA ARG A 77 -5.09 -9.75 -9.68
C ARG A 77 -6.19 -9.16 -8.82
N LEU A 78 -6.56 -7.89 -9.02
CA LEU A 78 -7.73 -7.30 -8.36
C LEU A 78 -9.00 -8.06 -8.76
N ASN A 79 -9.16 -8.39 -10.03
CA ASN A 79 -10.29 -9.19 -10.52
C ASN A 79 -10.29 -10.61 -9.95
N GLN A 80 -9.11 -11.26 -9.82
CA GLN A 80 -8.98 -12.57 -9.19
C GLN A 80 -9.47 -12.54 -7.74
N LEU A 81 -9.04 -11.55 -6.95
CA LEU A 81 -9.48 -11.44 -5.56
C LEU A 81 -10.98 -11.13 -5.49
N ARG A 82 -11.51 -10.31 -6.41
CA ARG A 82 -12.93 -10.00 -6.48
C ARG A 82 -13.78 -11.25 -6.70
N GLU A 83 -13.38 -12.14 -7.60
CA GLU A 83 -14.10 -13.40 -7.84
C GLU A 83 -13.90 -14.41 -6.71
N MET A 84 -12.73 -14.44 -6.05
CA MET A 84 -12.56 -15.21 -4.81
C MET A 84 -13.52 -14.73 -3.72
N VAL A 85 -13.71 -13.42 -3.56
CA VAL A 85 -14.69 -12.85 -2.63
C VAL A 85 -16.11 -13.28 -2.97
N VAL A 86 -16.47 -13.39 -4.26
CA VAL A 86 -17.79 -13.90 -4.68
C VAL A 86 -17.99 -15.34 -4.20
N LEU A 87 -17.01 -16.22 -4.42
CA LEU A 87 -17.06 -17.60 -3.92
C LEU A 87 -17.14 -17.65 -2.39
N MET A 88 -16.29 -16.88 -1.69
CA MET A 88 -16.31 -16.84 -0.21
C MET A 88 -17.65 -16.34 0.34
N LYS A 89 -18.33 -15.40 -0.33
CA LYS A 89 -19.66 -14.91 0.08
C LYS A 89 -20.75 -15.98 -0.04
N SER A 90 -20.63 -16.91 -1.01
CA SER A 90 -21.62 -17.99 -1.17
C SER A 90 -21.62 -18.95 0.01
N ALA A 91 -20.54 -18.98 0.81
CA ALA A 91 -20.37 -19.84 1.99
C ALA A 91 -21.46 -19.65 3.06
N THR A 92 -22.24 -18.57 2.99
CA THR A 92 -23.41 -18.34 3.86
C THR A 92 -24.63 -19.19 3.50
N THR A 93 -24.63 -19.83 2.33
CA THR A 93 -25.77 -20.61 1.80
C THR A 93 -25.35 -21.92 1.13
N THR A 94 -24.05 -22.11 0.87
CA THR A 94 -23.50 -23.30 0.23
C THR A 94 -22.23 -23.73 0.94
N ILE A 95 -21.85 -24.99 0.78
CA ILE A 95 -20.49 -25.42 1.13
C ILE A 95 -19.54 -24.79 0.11
N VAL A 96 -18.40 -24.30 0.59
CA VAL A 96 -17.26 -23.86 -0.22
C VAL A 96 -16.12 -24.83 0.03
N TYR A 97 -15.48 -25.27 -1.04
CA TYR A 97 -14.38 -26.23 -0.95
C TYR A 97 -13.02 -25.53 -0.88
N PRO A 98 -12.11 -26.00 -0.01
CA PRO A 98 -10.80 -25.34 0.16
C PRO A 98 -9.93 -25.46 -1.09
N GLU A 99 -10.05 -26.55 -1.86
CA GLU A 99 -9.34 -26.75 -3.12
C GLU A 99 -9.69 -25.70 -4.18
N ASP A 100 -10.95 -25.25 -4.24
CA ASP A 100 -11.39 -24.21 -5.17
C ASP A 100 -10.73 -22.87 -4.84
N LEU A 101 -10.76 -22.48 -3.56
CA LEU A 101 -10.10 -21.25 -3.11
C LEU A 101 -8.57 -21.29 -3.33
N LYS A 102 -7.94 -22.43 -3.04
CA LYS A 102 -6.50 -22.62 -3.26
C LYS A 102 -6.15 -22.63 -4.75
N ALA A 103 -7.01 -23.20 -5.61
CA ALA A 103 -6.86 -23.17 -7.04
C ALA A 103 -7.01 -21.75 -7.61
N MET A 104 -7.96 -20.97 -7.11
CA MET A 104 -8.11 -19.55 -7.45
C MET A 104 -6.88 -18.74 -7.02
N PHE A 105 -6.40 -18.95 -5.78
CA PHE A 105 -5.24 -18.25 -5.25
C PHE A 105 -3.97 -18.52 -6.06
N ALA A 106 -3.72 -19.79 -6.40
CA ALA A 106 -2.61 -20.21 -7.26
C ALA A 106 -2.87 -19.99 -8.76
N ASN A 107 -4.08 -19.57 -9.13
CA ASN A 107 -4.58 -19.50 -10.49
C ASN A 107 -4.28 -20.78 -11.33
N THR A 108 -4.60 -21.94 -10.78
CA THR A 108 -4.44 -23.24 -11.44
C THR A 108 -5.12 -23.24 -12.80
N GLY A 109 -4.44 -23.71 -13.84
CA GLY A 109 -4.99 -23.74 -15.21
C GLY A 109 -5.16 -22.36 -15.88
N GLY A 110 -4.73 -21.26 -15.24
CA GLY A 110 -4.85 -19.90 -15.76
C GLY A 110 -6.23 -19.27 -15.58
N ASN A 111 -7.19 -20.00 -15.01
CA ASN A 111 -8.56 -19.55 -14.73
C ASN A 111 -9.09 -20.08 -13.38
N GLY A 112 -8.20 -20.26 -12.40
CA GLY A 112 -8.57 -20.75 -11.07
C GLY A 112 -9.23 -22.13 -11.05
N ASN A 113 -8.82 -23.02 -11.97
CA ASN A 113 -9.42 -24.32 -12.24
C ASN A 113 -10.90 -24.24 -12.65
N GLY A 114 -11.25 -23.22 -13.44
CA GLY A 114 -12.63 -22.96 -13.89
C GLY A 114 -13.47 -22.10 -12.94
N ASN A 115 -12.90 -21.67 -11.82
CA ASN A 115 -13.58 -20.78 -10.87
C ASN A 115 -13.49 -19.30 -11.24
N PHE A 116 -12.63 -18.91 -12.19
CA PHE A 116 -12.61 -17.56 -12.74
C PHE A 116 -13.41 -17.43 -14.04
N SER A 117 -14.10 -16.30 -14.20
CA SER A 117 -14.83 -15.94 -15.42
C SER A 117 -13.91 -15.54 -16.59
N PHE A 118 -12.62 -15.38 -16.31
CA PHE A 118 -11.59 -14.97 -17.25
C PHE A 118 -10.32 -15.84 -17.12
N THR A 119 -9.45 -15.75 -18.14
CA THR A 119 -8.12 -16.34 -18.12
C THR A 119 -7.08 -15.26 -17.94
N SER A 120 -6.10 -15.49 -17.08
CA SER A 120 -4.95 -14.62 -16.89
C SER A 120 -3.70 -15.46 -16.62
N PRO A 121 -2.50 -15.02 -17.04
CA PRO A 121 -1.24 -15.64 -16.60
C PRO A 121 -0.84 -15.23 -15.18
N LYS A 122 -1.52 -14.24 -14.58
CA LYS A 122 -1.17 -13.69 -13.26
C LYS A 122 -1.69 -14.59 -12.15
N GLN A 123 -1.05 -14.55 -10.98
CA GLN A 123 -1.49 -15.31 -9.81
C GLN A 123 -1.54 -14.37 -8.61
N LEU A 124 -2.41 -14.63 -7.65
CA LEU A 124 -2.34 -13.93 -6.36
C LEU A 124 -1.25 -14.54 -5.48
N LYS A 125 -1.11 -15.86 -5.51
CA LYS A 125 -0.16 -16.61 -4.69
C LYS A 125 1.29 -16.21 -4.95
N ASP A 126 1.69 -16.05 -6.21
CA ASP A 126 3.08 -15.70 -6.55
C ASP A 126 3.48 -14.28 -6.08
N LYS A 127 2.50 -13.40 -5.87
CA LYS A 127 2.69 -12.03 -5.37
C LYS A 127 2.32 -11.84 -3.90
N CYS A 128 1.72 -12.84 -3.27
CA CYS A 128 1.49 -12.84 -1.84
C CYS A 128 2.84 -12.91 -1.11
N PHE A 129 2.99 -12.08 -0.09
CA PHE A 129 4.13 -12.10 0.83
C PHE A 129 4.44 -13.55 1.23
N SER A 130 5.63 -14.02 0.86
CA SER A 130 5.94 -15.45 0.78
C SER A 130 5.78 -16.17 2.12
N VAL A 131 6.14 -15.51 3.22
CA VAL A 131 6.03 -16.03 4.59
C VAL A 131 4.58 -16.26 5.01
N ASP A 132 3.63 -15.53 4.43
CA ASP A 132 2.21 -15.60 4.80
C ASP A 132 1.37 -16.45 3.83
N GLN A 133 1.93 -16.99 2.74
CA GLN A 133 1.15 -17.83 1.81
C GLN A 133 0.47 -19.01 2.50
N ALA A 134 1.19 -19.73 3.36
CA ALA A 134 0.65 -20.85 4.13
C ALA A 134 -0.42 -20.41 5.14
N LEU A 135 -0.32 -19.18 5.67
CA LEU A 135 -1.33 -18.60 6.55
C LEU A 135 -2.65 -18.37 5.79
N PHE A 136 -2.59 -17.78 4.59
CA PHE A 136 -3.79 -17.59 3.77
C PHE A 136 -4.44 -18.89 3.33
N GLU A 137 -3.63 -19.91 2.97
CA GLU A 137 -4.15 -21.24 2.69
C GLU A 137 -4.85 -21.87 3.91
N THR A 138 -4.29 -21.66 5.10
CA THR A 138 -4.93 -22.08 6.36
C THR A 138 -6.24 -21.34 6.60
N TRP A 139 -6.32 -20.05 6.29
CA TRP A 139 -7.57 -19.29 6.41
C TRP A 139 -8.63 -19.75 5.39
N MET A 140 -8.21 -20.14 4.18
CA MET A 140 -9.13 -20.76 3.19
C MET A 140 -9.68 -22.09 3.70
N ASP A 141 -8.83 -22.92 4.32
CA ASP A 141 -9.28 -24.17 4.97
C ASP A 141 -10.29 -23.89 6.09
N LYS A 142 -10.04 -22.85 6.89
CA LYS A 142 -10.93 -22.45 7.98
C LYS A 142 -12.27 -21.90 7.50
N LEU A 143 -12.28 -21.10 6.44
CA LEU A 143 -13.52 -20.64 5.80
C LEU A 143 -14.33 -21.83 5.27
N ALA A 144 -13.68 -22.73 4.54
CA ALA A 144 -14.32 -23.92 4.01
C ALA A 144 -14.91 -24.80 5.13
N LEU A 145 -14.17 -24.99 6.22
CA LEU A 145 -14.64 -25.72 7.39
C LEU A 145 -15.89 -25.07 8.01
N ALA A 146 -15.87 -23.75 8.22
CA ALA A 146 -17.03 -23.02 8.73
C ALA A 146 -18.24 -23.13 7.79
N SER A 147 -18.02 -23.16 6.47
CA SER A 147 -19.09 -23.22 5.48
C SER A 147 -19.95 -24.48 5.61
N VAL A 148 -19.41 -25.59 6.12
CA VAL A 148 -20.19 -26.82 6.38
C VAL A 148 -21.34 -26.56 7.37
N SER A 149 -21.21 -25.54 8.23
CA SER A 149 -22.20 -25.16 9.23
C SER A 149 -23.11 -24.02 8.79
N PHE A 150 -23.20 -23.65 7.49
CA PHE A 150 -24.04 -22.53 7.04
C PHE A 150 -25.53 -22.64 7.45
N GLY A 151 -26.01 -23.87 7.68
CA GLY A 151 -27.39 -24.14 8.15
C GLY A 151 -27.58 -24.03 9.67
N SER A 152 -26.53 -23.74 10.43
CA SER A 152 -26.56 -23.58 11.89
C SER A 152 -26.45 -22.10 12.26
N GLN A 153 -27.04 -21.72 13.40
CA GLN A 153 -26.81 -20.40 13.97
C GLN A 153 -25.44 -20.38 14.66
N ALA A 154 -24.62 -19.36 14.39
CA ALA A 154 -23.33 -19.24 15.05
C ALA A 154 -23.50 -18.96 16.55
N ALA A 155 -22.63 -19.55 17.37
CA ALA A 155 -22.53 -19.30 18.81
C ALA A 155 -21.11 -19.61 19.30
N ASP A 156 -20.79 -19.26 20.54
CA ASP A 156 -19.51 -19.63 21.14
C ASP A 156 -19.31 -21.15 21.15
N GLY A 157 -18.26 -21.62 20.47
CA GLY A 157 -17.98 -23.04 20.24
C GLY A 157 -18.74 -23.68 19.07
N GLN A 158 -19.53 -22.92 18.30
CA GLN A 158 -20.32 -23.41 17.17
C GLN A 158 -20.21 -22.50 15.94
N ALA A 159 -19.57 -23.00 14.89
CA ALA A 159 -19.57 -22.35 13.58
C ALA A 159 -21.00 -22.24 13.03
N GLY A 160 -21.26 -21.22 12.23
CA GLY A 160 -22.57 -21.01 11.63
C GLY A 160 -22.76 -19.60 11.11
N VAL A 161 -24.00 -19.22 10.87
CA VAL A 161 -24.35 -17.89 10.38
C VAL A 161 -25.04 -17.05 11.43
N LEU A 162 -24.85 -15.74 11.35
CA LEU A 162 -25.71 -14.74 11.98
C LEU A 162 -26.19 -13.74 10.93
N THR A 163 -27.39 -13.20 11.14
CA THR A 163 -28.02 -12.25 10.23
C THR A 163 -28.38 -10.98 10.98
N SER A 164 -28.02 -9.83 10.42
CA SER A 164 -28.42 -8.49 10.88
C SER A 164 -28.98 -7.70 9.70
N GLY A 165 -30.27 -7.38 9.77
CA GLY A 165 -31.02 -6.79 8.65
C GLY A 165 -31.01 -7.71 7.44
N THR A 166 -30.46 -7.22 6.32
CA THR A 166 -30.33 -7.97 5.05
C THR A 166 -28.96 -8.61 4.87
N SER A 167 -28.07 -8.53 5.86
CA SER A 167 -26.71 -9.05 5.77
C SER A 167 -26.58 -10.33 6.61
N THR A 168 -26.03 -11.37 6.00
CA THR A 168 -25.70 -12.65 6.66
C THR A 168 -24.20 -12.87 6.60
N TYR A 169 -23.64 -13.34 7.71
CA TYR A 169 -22.21 -13.52 7.92
C TYR A 169 -21.95 -14.95 8.39
N LEU A 170 -20.86 -15.55 7.92
CA LEU A 170 -20.43 -16.88 8.32
C LEU A 170 -19.25 -16.78 9.29
N PHE A 171 -19.38 -17.40 10.45
CA PHE A 171 -18.35 -17.43 11.48
C PHE A 171 -17.89 -18.86 11.76
N ASP A 172 -16.60 -19.01 12.12
CA ASP A 172 -16.11 -20.24 12.73
C ASP A 172 -16.60 -20.39 14.19
N GLU A 173 -16.20 -21.46 14.86
CA GLU A 173 -16.55 -21.74 16.25
C GLU A 173 -16.06 -20.66 17.24
N ASN A 174 -15.12 -19.82 16.84
CA ASN A 174 -14.51 -18.76 17.64
C ASN A 174 -15.03 -17.37 17.26
N GLY A 175 -16.08 -17.26 16.44
CA GLY A 175 -16.65 -15.98 16.02
C GLY A 175 -15.85 -15.23 14.96
N LYS A 176 -14.95 -15.92 14.24
CA LYS A 176 -14.12 -15.31 13.19
C LYS A 176 -14.74 -15.49 11.82
N GLU A 177 -14.91 -14.38 11.11
CA GLU A 177 -15.36 -14.38 9.73
C GLU A 177 -14.14 -14.42 8.79
N TYR A 178 -13.69 -15.63 8.43
CA TYR A 178 -12.47 -15.82 7.64
C TYR A 178 -12.50 -15.17 6.25
N LEU A 179 -13.69 -14.84 5.73
CA LEU A 179 -13.81 -14.02 4.52
C LEU A 179 -13.06 -12.69 4.71
N GLN A 180 -13.25 -12.02 5.85
CA GLN A 180 -12.60 -10.73 6.14
C GLN A 180 -11.10 -10.88 6.27
N PHE A 181 -10.64 -11.97 6.89
CA PHE A 181 -9.22 -12.28 7.05
C PHE A 181 -8.55 -12.48 5.68
N ILE A 182 -9.19 -13.23 4.78
CA ILE A 182 -8.66 -13.52 3.45
C ILE A 182 -8.72 -12.29 2.56
N GLU A 183 -9.89 -11.65 2.41
CA GLU A 183 -10.06 -10.49 1.52
C GLU A 183 -9.13 -9.34 1.93
N LYS A 184 -9.26 -8.87 3.17
CA LYS A 184 -8.51 -7.70 3.64
C LYS A 184 -7.06 -8.03 3.92
N GLY A 185 -6.75 -9.26 4.33
CA GLY A 185 -5.37 -9.70 4.48
C GLY A 185 -4.65 -9.78 3.13
N LEU A 186 -5.28 -10.29 2.07
CA LEU A 186 -4.67 -10.33 0.73
C LEU A 186 -4.51 -8.93 0.12
N MET A 187 -5.38 -7.97 0.47
CA MET A 187 -5.12 -6.57 0.14
C MET A 187 -3.77 -6.09 0.69
N GLY A 188 -3.42 -6.47 1.92
CA GLY A 188 -2.12 -6.17 2.50
C GLY A 188 -0.99 -7.01 1.89
N ALA A 189 -1.14 -8.33 1.95
CA ALA A 189 -0.08 -9.29 1.62
C ALA A 189 0.28 -9.32 0.13
N VAL A 190 -0.66 -8.96 -0.75
CA VAL A 190 -0.45 -8.86 -2.19
C VAL A 190 -0.32 -7.39 -2.58
N PHE A 191 -1.38 -6.60 -2.46
CA PHE A 191 -1.42 -5.28 -3.12
C PHE A 191 -0.49 -4.27 -2.45
N MET A 192 -0.63 -4.09 -1.13
CA MET A 192 0.22 -3.15 -0.37
C MET A 192 1.68 -3.63 -0.37
N ASN A 193 1.93 -4.91 -0.10
CA ASN A 193 3.29 -5.45 -0.07
C ASN A 193 4.00 -5.32 -1.42
N GLN A 194 3.33 -5.65 -2.53
CA GLN A 194 3.95 -5.50 -3.86
C GLN A 194 4.19 -4.04 -4.21
N ALA A 195 3.24 -3.14 -3.96
CA ALA A 195 3.42 -1.72 -4.23
C ALA A 195 4.60 -1.14 -3.41
N LEU A 196 4.59 -1.36 -2.10
CA LEU A 196 5.48 -0.64 -1.18
C LEU A 196 6.85 -1.30 -1.00
N ASN A 197 6.94 -2.63 -0.99
CA ASN A 197 8.21 -3.34 -0.81
C ASN A 197 8.85 -3.80 -2.11
N VAL A 198 8.05 -4.28 -3.07
CA VAL A 198 8.63 -4.78 -4.33
C VAL A 198 8.86 -3.62 -5.28
N TYR A 199 7.81 -2.97 -5.75
CA TYR A 199 7.97 -1.94 -6.77
C TYR A 199 8.68 -0.70 -6.27
N PHE A 200 8.30 -0.14 -5.11
CA PHE A 200 8.88 1.10 -4.60
C PHE A 200 10.24 0.95 -3.90
N VAL A 201 10.64 -0.26 -3.51
CA VAL A 201 11.92 -0.47 -2.81
C VAL A 201 12.87 -1.35 -3.63
N GLU A 202 12.45 -2.56 -4.00
CA GLU A 202 13.31 -3.52 -4.70
C GLU A 202 13.51 -3.17 -6.19
N GLU A 203 12.46 -2.72 -6.88
CA GLU A 203 12.44 -2.67 -8.34
C GLU A 203 12.46 -1.24 -8.93
N ILE A 204 12.26 -0.16 -8.15
CA ILE A 204 12.11 1.20 -8.73
C ILE A 204 13.40 1.77 -9.36
N ASN A 205 14.58 1.30 -8.96
CA ASN A 205 15.87 1.88 -9.39
C ASN A 205 16.42 1.19 -10.65
N VAL A 206 15.65 1.29 -11.74
CA VAL A 206 15.92 0.67 -13.05
C VAL A 206 16.02 1.71 -14.17
N ASP A 207 16.10 1.27 -15.43
CA ASP A 207 16.18 2.20 -16.56
C ASP A 207 14.97 3.14 -16.63
N ASN A 208 15.27 4.40 -16.89
CA ASN A 208 14.29 5.46 -17.11
C ASN A 208 14.72 6.30 -18.33
N THR A 209 15.23 5.66 -19.38
CA THR A 209 15.73 6.38 -20.57
C THR A 209 15.16 5.83 -21.86
N THR A 210 14.93 4.52 -21.92
CA THR A 210 14.55 3.81 -23.13
C THR A 210 13.19 3.15 -22.94
N ALA A 211 12.33 3.28 -23.94
CA ALA A 211 11.06 2.56 -23.96
C ALA A 211 11.33 1.04 -23.99
N VAL A 212 10.58 0.29 -23.18
CA VAL A 212 10.76 -1.16 -23.01
C VAL A 212 10.62 -1.90 -24.35
N ASP A 213 9.60 -1.56 -25.14
CA ASP A 213 9.38 -2.19 -26.45
C ASP A 213 8.44 -1.33 -27.32
N ALA A 214 8.95 -0.21 -27.81
CA ALA A 214 8.18 0.73 -28.63
C ALA A 214 7.65 0.10 -29.94
N VAL A 215 8.31 -0.94 -30.46
CA VAL A 215 7.85 -1.66 -31.67
C VAL A 215 6.55 -2.41 -31.40
N ASN A 216 6.37 -2.92 -30.19
CA ASN A 216 5.15 -3.63 -29.76
C ASN A 216 4.24 -2.77 -28.87
N GLY A 217 4.34 -1.45 -28.96
CA GLY A 217 3.43 -0.51 -28.27
C GLY A 217 3.71 -0.30 -26.78
N LYS A 218 4.84 -0.77 -26.25
CA LYS A 218 5.28 -0.50 -24.87
C LYS A 218 6.20 0.72 -24.86
N TYR A 219 5.59 1.90 -24.89
CA TYR A 219 6.28 3.18 -24.99
C TYR A 219 6.86 3.70 -23.67
N TYR A 220 6.54 3.03 -22.57
CA TYR A 220 7.02 3.35 -21.23
C TYR A 220 8.45 2.83 -20.99
N THR A 221 9.18 3.50 -20.10
CA THR A 221 10.44 2.97 -19.55
C THR A 221 10.17 1.95 -18.43
N GLU A 222 11.19 1.20 -18.00
CA GLU A 222 11.01 0.21 -16.94
C GLU A 222 10.66 0.87 -15.58
N MET A 223 11.26 2.01 -15.25
CA MET A 223 10.95 2.74 -14.01
C MET A 223 9.52 3.27 -14.00
N GLU A 224 9.05 3.76 -15.15
CA GLU A 224 7.66 4.16 -15.34
C GLU A 224 6.71 3.00 -15.14
N HIS A 225 7.02 1.85 -15.75
CA HIS A 225 6.24 0.63 -15.62
C HIS A 225 6.13 0.16 -14.16
N HIS A 226 7.24 0.05 -13.42
CA HIS A 226 7.18 -0.38 -12.02
C HIS A 226 6.38 0.59 -11.14
N PHE A 227 6.46 1.90 -11.40
CA PHE A 227 5.64 2.86 -10.68
C PHE A 227 4.15 2.73 -11.02
N ASP A 228 3.84 2.48 -12.30
CA ASP A 228 2.47 2.21 -12.76
C ASP A 228 1.91 0.92 -12.19
N GLU A 229 2.73 -0.12 -12.03
CA GLU A 229 2.34 -1.36 -11.36
C GLU A 229 2.06 -1.15 -9.86
N ALA A 230 2.79 -0.27 -9.16
CA ALA A 230 2.42 0.13 -7.80
C ALA A 230 1.07 0.87 -7.76
N PHE A 231 0.82 1.76 -8.73
CA PHE A 231 -0.48 2.45 -8.88
C PHE A 231 -1.62 1.46 -9.19
N GLY A 232 -1.39 0.47 -10.04
CA GLY A 232 -2.39 -0.54 -10.37
C GLY A 232 -2.91 -1.29 -9.14
N TYR A 233 -2.07 -1.54 -8.14
CA TYR A 233 -2.47 -2.17 -6.88
C TYR A 233 -3.25 -1.24 -5.93
N PHE A 234 -3.26 0.07 -6.17
CA PHE A 234 -4.17 0.99 -5.47
C PHE A 234 -5.63 0.75 -5.86
N GLY A 235 -5.86 0.26 -7.09
CA GLY A 235 -7.18 -0.20 -7.54
C GLY A 235 -8.19 0.91 -7.74
N VAL A 236 -7.73 2.08 -8.22
CA VAL A 236 -8.58 3.24 -8.52
C VAL A 236 -8.51 3.57 -10.01
N ASP A 237 -9.55 4.26 -10.50
CA ASP A 237 -9.54 4.81 -11.85
C ASP A 237 -8.56 5.98 -11.99
N ILE A 238 -8.12 6.26 -13.21
CA ILE A 238 -7.14 7.31 -13.51
C ILE A 238 -7.63 8.72 -13.12
N ASP A 239 -8.94 8.92 -13.04
CA ASP A 239 -9.61 10.17 -12.68
C ASP A 239 -10.06 10.23 -11.21
N PHE A 240 -9.64 9.27 -10.37
CA PHE A 240 -9.91 9.27 -8.94
C PHE A 240 -9.58 10.63 -8.30
N PRO A 241 -10.42 11.15 -7.38
CA PRO A 241 -11.59 10.51 -6.76
C PRO A 241 -12.93 10.74 -7.48
N THR A 242 -12.96 11.04 -8.78
CA THR A 242 -14.21 11.24 -9.54
C THR A 242 -15.10 10.01 -9.46
N THR A 243 -14.52 8.82 -9.69
CA THR A 243 -15.15 7.53 -9.43
C THR A 243 -14.52 6.88 -8.22
N ILE A 244 -15.33 6.56 -7.22
CA ILE A 244 -14.89 5.85 -6.01
C ILE A 244 -15.16 4.36 -6.20
N PRO A 245 -14.14 3.49 -6.16
CA PRO A 245 -14.35 2.05 -6.23
C PRO A 245 -15.03 1.55 -4.95
N THR A 246 -15.83 0.48 -5.09
CA THR A 246 -16.61 -0.09 -3.99
C THR A 246 -15.86 -1.14 -3.17
N ASP A 247 -14.65 -1.48 -3.58
CA ASP A 247 -13.81 -2.55 -3.05
C ASP A 247 -12.34 -2.11 -2.85
N PHE A 248 -11.62 -2.94 -2.08
CA PHE A 248 -10.19 -2.84 -1.81
C PHE A 248 -9.68 -1.45 -1.41
N TRP A 249 -8.41 -1.14 -1.69
CA TRP A 249 -7.73 0.03 -1.15
C TRP A 249 -8.36 1.36 -1.56
N GLY A 250 -8.88 1.49 -2.80
CA GLY A 250 -9.60 2.69 -3.21
C GLY A 250 -10.85 2.97 -2.37
N LYS A 251 -11.64 1.94 -2.02
CA LYS A 251 -12.80 2.08 -1.11
C LYS A 251 -12.39 2.57 0.27
N TYR A 252 -11.34 1.99 0.84
CA TYR A 252 -10.91 2.33 2.21
C TYR A 252 -10.13 3.64 2.27
N CYS A 253 -9.43 4.00 1.20
CA CYS A 253 -8.91 5.34 1.00
C CYS A 253 -10.06 6.36 1.10
N ASN A 254 -11.16 6.16 0.37
CA ASN A 254 -12.31 7.05 0.48
C ASN A 254 -12.99 7.01 1.85
N SER A 255 -13.07 5.82 2.47
CA SER A 255 -13.69 5.66 3.80
C SER A 255 -12.96 6.46 4.89
N GLN A 256 -11.63 6.64 4.76
CA GLN A 256 -10.81 7.39 5.71
C GLN A 256 -10.58 8.86 5.29
N ASN A 257 -11.08 9.28 4.14
CA ASN A 257 -10.79 10.60 3.57
C ASN A 257 -11.22 11.78 4.45
N ALA A 258 -12.31 11.66 5.20
CA ALA A 258 -12.75 12.71 6.11
C ALA A 258 -11.73 13.01 7.23
N THR A 259 -10.94 12.01 7.61
CA THR A 259 -9.94 12.12 8.69
C THR A 259 -8.55 12.41 8.14
N LEU A 260 -8.18 11.73 7.05
CA LEU A 260 -6.81 11.73 6.53
C LEU A 260 -6.59 12.64 5.32
N ASN A 261 -7.64 13.11 4.65
CA ASN A 261 -7.53 13.69 3.31
C ASN A 261 -6.89 12.72 2.28
N SER A 262 -6.98 11.42 2.57
CA SER A 262 -6.35 10.31 1.87
C SER A 262 -6.63 10.27 0.38
N ASN A 263 -7.82 10.68 -0.10
CA ASN A 263 -8.12 10.64 -1.52
C ASN A 263 -7.17 11.55 -2.31
N ALA A 264 -7.07 12.81 -1.87
CA ALA A 264 -6.21 13.79 -2.51
C ALA A 264 -4.73 13.43 -2.31
N ASP A 265 -4.36 13.02 -1.10
CA ASP A 265 -2.96 12.73 -0.78
C ASP A 265 -2.42 11.52 -1.54
N MET A 266 -3.18 10.42 -1.63
CA MET A 266 -2.78 9.26 -2.43
C MET A 266 -2.62 9.62 -3.90
N ILE A 267 -3.68 10.12 -4.55
CA ILE A 267 -3.66 10.30 -6.02
C ILE A 267 -2.70 11.40 -6.47
N ASN A 268 -2.58 12.48 -5.69
CA ASN A 268 -1.67 13.55 -6.04
C ASN A 268 -0.22 13.09 -5.92
N ASN A 269 0.13 12.27 -4.94
CA ASN A 269 1.48 11.74 -4.83
C ASN A 269 1.78 10.70 -5.92
N PHE A 270 0.83 9.86 -6.32
CA PHE A 270 1.00 9.00 -7.50
C PHE A 270 1.27 9.82 -8.77
N ARG A 271 0.45 10.85 -9.04
CA ARG A 271 0.65 11.74 -10.19
C ARG A 271 1.99 12.49 -10.12
N LYS A 272 2.37 13.00 -8.94
CA LYS A 272 3.67 13.66 -8.70
C LYS A 272 4.83 12.73 -8.98
N GLY A 273 4.82 11.52 -8.40
CA GLY A 273 5.90 10.56 -8.55
C GLY A 273 6.06 10.12 -10.00
N ARG A 274 4.96 9.83 -10.69
CA ARG A 274 4.98 9.45 -12.11
C ARG A 274 5.45 10.59 -13.01
N ALA A 275 5.00 11.83 -12.77
CA ALA A 275 5.47 13.01 -13.48
C ALA A 275 6.97 13.28 -13.23
N ALA A 276 7.43 13.10 -12.00
CA ALA A 276 8.84 13.22 -11.64
C ALA A 276 9.71 12.20 -12.38
N ILE A 277 9.26 10.95 -12.50
CA ILE A 277 9.95 9.91 -13.28
C ILE A 277 10.07 10.32 -14.75
N SER A 278 8.98 10.74 -15.40
CA SER A 278 9.02 11.16 -16.81
C SER A 278 9.99 12.32 -17.05
N ASN A 279 10.12 13.21 -16.06
CA ASN A 279 10.99 14.40 -16.13
C ASN A 279 12.38 14.21 -15.48
N LYS A 280 12.72 13.00 -15.03
CA LYS A 280 14.02 12.63 -14.41
C LYS A 280 14.33 13.30 -13.07
N TYR A 281 13.31 13.72 -12.32
CA TYR A 281 13.44 14.28 -10.96
C TYR A 281 13.35 13.20 -9.88
N ILE A 282 14.41 12.42 -9.73
CA ILE A 282 14.43 11.25 -8.82
C ILE A 282 14.15 11.61 -7.36
N THR A 283 14.63 12.75 -6.87
CA THR A 283 14.35 13.21 -5.49
C THR A 283 12.86 13.44 -5.25
N ASP A 284 12.12 13.91 -6.26
CA ASP A 284 10.68 14.13 -6.13
C ASP A 284 9.89 12.83 -6.21
N ARG A 285 10.34 11.89 -7.06
CA ARG A 285 9.84 10.51 -7.06
C ARG A 285 9.95 9.91 -5.65
N ASP A 286 11.12 10.03 -5.02
CA ASP A 286 11.36 9.42 -3.70
C ASP A 286 10.49 10.07 -2.60
N LYS A 287 10.28 11.39 -2.66
CA LYS A 287 9.33 12.10 -1.78
C LYS A 287 7.91 11.59 -1.99
N ALA A 288 7.47 11.43 -3.24
CA ALA A 288 6.15 10.92 -3.57
C ALA A 288 5.96 9.47 -3.06
N ILE A 289 6.93 8.58 -3.29
CA ILE A 289 6.92 7.21 -2.78
C ILE A 289 6.82 7.18 -1.25
N THR A 290 7.59 8.02 -0.57
CA THR A 290 7.55 8.13 0.90
C THR A 290 6.17 8.57 1.39
N ALA A 291 5.56 9.57 0.72
CA ALA A 291 4.24 10.05 1.06
C ALA A 291 3.15 9.00 0.81
N ILE A 292 3.19 8.30 -0.34
CA ILE A 292 2.26 7.20 -0.65
C ILE A 292 2.38 6.09 0.40
N SER A 293 3.60 5.67 0.73
CA SER A 293 3.84 4.60 1.70
C SER A 293 3.28 4.94 3.08
N LYS A 294 3.48 6.19 3.52
CA LYS A 294 2.93 6.70 4.79
C LYS A 294 1.41 6.71 4.78
N GLU A 295 0.81 7.28 3.75
CA GLU A 295 -0.65 7.43 3.64
C GLU A 295 -1.35 6.06 3.56
N TRP A 296 -0.78 5.10 2.82
CA TRP A 296 -1.33 3.76 2.70
C TRP A 296 -1.31 3.00 4.04
N GLU A 297 -0.23 3.14 4.81
CA GLU A 297 -0.12 2.60 6.16
C GLU A 297 -1.15 3.27 7.10
N GLU A 298 -1.32 4.59 7.03
CA GLU A 298 -2.30 5.35 7.81
C GLU A 298 -3.74 4.94 7.50
N ILE A 299 -4.10 4.77 6.23
CA ILE A 299 -5.41 4.26 5.82
C ILE A 299 -5.70 2.91 6.52
N SER A 300 -4.73 2.00 6.54
CA SER A 300 -4.88 0.70 7.19
C SER A 300 -5.10 0.83 8.70
N ALA A 301 -4.30 1.66 9.37
CA ALA A 301 -4.37 1.85 10.84
C ALA A 301 -5.69 2.52 11.26
N PHE A 302 -6.09 3.58 10.57
CA PHE A 302 -7.33 4.30 10.86
C PHE A 302 -8.57 3.45 10.54
N GLN A 303 -8.51 2.62 9.49
CA GLN A 303 -9.59 1.69 9.20
C GLN A 303 -9.71 0.58 10.26
N ALA A 304 -8.60 0.05 10.78
CA ALA A 304 -8.63 -0.87 11.92
C ALA A 304 -9.31 -0.24 13.14
N LYS A 305 -8.92 0.99 13.51
CA LYS A 305 -9.52 1.75 14.62
C LYS A 305 -11.01 1.98 14.41
N LYS A 306 -11.41 2.41 13.21
CA LYS A 306 -12.82 2.61 12.88
C LYS A 306 -13.63 1.34 13.12
N TYR A 307 -13.12 0.18 12.69
CA TYR A 307 -13.82 -1.08 12.89
C TYR A 307 -13.86 -1.54 14.35
N LEU A 308 -12.82 -1.26 15.14
CA LEU A 308 -12.86 -1.48 16.60
C LEU A 308 -13.92 -0.59 17.26
N GLN A 309 -14.05 0.67 16.84
CA GLN A 309 -15.08 1.58 17.33
C GLN A 309 -16.49 1.13 16.91
N ASP A 310 -16.66 0.69 15.67
CA ASP A 310 -17.92 0.13 15.18
C ASP A 310 -18.28 -1.14 16.00
N ALA A 311 -17.32 -2.04 16.25
CA ALA A 311 -17.50 -3.22 17.11
C ALA A 311 -17.92 -2.85 18.55
N ILE A 312 -17.29 -1.84 19.17
CA ILE A 312 -17.73 -1.32 20.48
C ILE A 312 -19.20 -0.87 20.43
N GLY A 313 -19.63 -0.22 19.36
CA GLY A 313 -21.02 0.22 19.19
C GLY A 313 -22.03 -0.94 19.10
N PHE A 314 -21.62 -2.10 18.59
CA PHE A 314 -22.47 -3.29 18.47
C PHE A 314 -22.41 -4.23 19.67
N PHE A 315 -21.43 -4.05 20.58
CA PHE A 315 -21.19 -4.94 21.70
C PHE A 315 -22.45 -5.14 22.58
N GLY A 316 -22.88 -6.40 22.72
CA GLY A 316 -24.05 -6.79 23.51
C GLY A 316 -25.41 -6.46 22.88
N ASN A 317 -25.42 -5.86 21.69
CA ASN A 317 -26.65 -5.48 20.97
C ASN A 317 -26.84 -6.25 19.66
N ASP A 318 -25.75 -6.50 18.92
CA ASP A 318 -25.77 -7.17 17.62
C ASP A 318 -24.48 -7.99 17.43
N ASP A 319 -24.52 -9.26 17.80
CA ASP A 319 -23.36 -10.16 17.70
C ASP A 319 -22.89 -10.34 16.25
N ALA A 320 -23.80 -10.28 15.27
CA ALA A 320 -23.46 -10.41 13.86
C ALA A 320 -22.58 -9.25 13.40
N LYS A 321 -22.98 -8.02 13.71
CA LYS A 321 -22.22 -6.81 13.39
C LYS A 321 -20.95 -6.67 14.24
N TYR A 322 -21.01 -7.06 15.51
CA TYR A 322 -19.87 -7.07 16.42
C TYR A 322 -18.73 -7.95 15.89
N LEU A 323 -19.00 -9.23 15.64
CA LEU A 323 -18.00 -10.20 15.17
C LEU A 323 -17.50 -9.89 13.76
N HIS A 324 -18.39 -9.39 12.88
CA HIS A 324 -18.02 -8.90 11.56
C HIS A 324 -17.00 -7.77 11.66
N ALA A 325 -17.33 -6.69 12.36
CA ALA A 325 -16.45 -5.54 12.52
C ALA A 325 -15.13 -5.91 13.20
N LEU A 326 -15.15 -6.81 14.19
CA LEU A 326 -13.93 -7.29 14.86
C LEU A 326 -13.03 -8.10 13.91
N SER A 327 -13.62 -8.92 13.03
CA SER A 327 -12.90 -9.65 11.97
C SER A 327 -12.26 -8.70 10.95
N GLU A 328 -12.97 -7.62 10.59
CA GLU A 328 -12.42 -6.56 9.74
C GLU A 328 -11.26 -5.81 10.42
N ALA A 329 -11.42 -5.45 11.69
CA ALA A 329 -10.39 -4.79 12.49
C ALA A 329 -9.11 -5.63 12.60
N TYR A 330 -9.25 -6.94 12.86
CA TYR A 330 -8.12 -7.86 12.90
C TYR A 330 -7.32 -7.84 11.60
N ALA A 331 -8.01 -7.95 10.46
CA ALA A 331 -7.34 -8.02 9.16
C ALA A 331 -6.62 -6.70 8.80
N PHE A 332 -7.22 -5.54 9.11
CA PHE A 332 -6.54 -4.25 8.92
C PHE A 332 -5.38 -4.03 9.89
N SER A 333 -5.47 -4.54 11.12
CA SER A 333 -4.34 -4.53 12.08
C SER A 333 -3.21 -5.42 11.59
N TRP A 334 -3.54 -6.57 10.98
CA TRP A 334 -2.57 -7.47 10.38
C TRP A 334 -1.79 -6.76 9.27
N ASN A 335 -2.46 -5.99 8.42
CA ASN A 335 -1.85 -5.32 7.27
C ASN A 335 -0.73 -4.34 7.61
N LEU A 336 -0.68 -3.82 8.84
CA LEU A 336 0.36 -2.89 9.29
C LEU A 336 1.78 -3.47 9.21
N ARG A 337 1.92 -4.80 9.15
CA ARG A 337 3.21 -5.46 8.97
C ARG A 337 3.78 -5.36 7.55
N TYR A 338 2.94 -5.06 6.55
CA TYR A 338 3.32 -5.03 5.13
C TYR A 338 3.83 -3.65 4.69
N ALA A 339 3.83 -2.64 5.55
CA ALA A 339 4.54 -1.40 5.30
C ALA A 339 6.07 -1.64 5.26
N PRO A 340 6.84 -0.86 4.48
CA PRO A 340 8.28 -1.05 4.35
C PRO A 340 9.01 -0.99 5.67
N GLU A 341 9.96 -1.90 5.88
CA GLU A 341 10.69 -1.98 7.16
C GLU A 341 11.38 -0.67 7.55
N ALA A 342 11.86 0.08 6.56
CA ALA A 342 12.52 1.36 6.77
C ALA A 342 11.59 2.47 7.31
N THR A 343 10.28 2.36 7.08
CA THR A 343 9.30 3.42 7.40
C THR A 343 8.15 2.98 8.30
N ARG A 344 7.90 1.66 8.42
CA ARG A 344 6.76 1.13 9.18
C ARG A 344 6.83 1.53 10.65
N ARG A 345 5.67 1.90 11.21
CA ARG A 345 5.58 2.31 12.63
C ARG A 345 5.45 1.13 13.57
N PHE A 346 4.89 0.03 13.07
CA PHE A 346 4.87 -1.25 13.76
C PHE A 346 6.05 -2.12 13.29
N THR A 347 7.07 -2.23 14.14
CA THR A 347 8.11 -3.26 13.98
C THR A 347 7.51 -4.67 14.13
N PRO A 348 8.17 -5.75 13.68
CA PRO A 348 7.65 -7.11 13.82
C PRO A 348 7.29 -7.45 15.27
N THR A 349 8.10 -6.97 16.23
CA THR A 349 7.84 -7.17 17.66
C THR A 349 6.59 -6.42 18.12
N SER A 350 6.47 -5.12 17.83
CA SER A 350 5.26 -4.36 18.22
C SER A 350 4.01 -4.82 17.49
N HIS A 351 4.14 -5.29 16.24
CA HIS A 351 3.04 -5.90 15.49
C HIS A 351 2.57 -7.18 16.17
N THR A 352 3.50 -8.04 16.58
CA THR A 352 3.18 -9.26 17.34
C THR A 352 2.47 -8.91 18.65
N ILE A 353 2.92 -7.87 19.36
CA ILE A 353 2.26 -7.38 20.58
C ILE A 353 0.82 -6.95 20.27
N LEU A 354 0.62 -6.10 19.25
CA LEU A 354 -0.71 -5.67 18.80
C LEU A 354 -1.61 -6.87 18.49
N MET A 355 -1.13 -7.83 17.71
CA MET A 355 -1.94 -8.99 17.31
C MET A 355 -2.27 -9.91 18.48
N ASN A 356 -1.39 -10.03 19.48
CA ASN A 356 -1.64 -10.81 20.70
C ASN A 356 -2.72 -10.21 21.61
N LEU A 357 -3.13 -8.95 21.40
CA LEU A 357 -4.27 -8.36 22.10
C LEU A 357 -5.62 -8.91 21.58
N TYR A 358 -5.66 -9.41 20.34
CA TYR A 358 -6.81 -10.13 19.84
C TYR A 358 -6.82 -11.56 20.41
N LYS A 359 -7.87 -11.90 21.15
CA LYS A 359 -8.05 -13.27 21.67
C LYS A 359 -8.26 -14.26 20.54
N SER A 360 -7.92 -15.52 20.79
CA SER A 360 -8.21 -16.61 19.85
C SER A 360 -9.71 -16.79 19.64
N ASN A 361 -10.51 -16.55 20.68
CA ASN A 361 -11.97 -16.59 20.67
C ASN A 361 -12.55 -15.16 20.70
N PHE A 362 -13.23 -14.74 19.64
CA PHE A 362 -13.80 -13.40 19.53
C PHE A 362 -15.07 -13.21 20.36
N TRP A 363 -15.74 -14.31 20.74
CA TRP A 363 -16.85 -14.27 21.70
C TRP A 363 -16.40 -13.81 23.10
N GLU A 364 -15.14 -14.01 23.45
CA GLU A 364 -14.55 -13.64 24.75
C GLU A 364 -13.94 -12.23 24.77
N MET A 365 -13.93 -11.53 23.64
CA MET A 365 -13.40 -10.17 23.55
C MET A 365 -14.34 -9.20 24.27
N THR A 366 -13.78 -8.27 25.02
CA THR A 366 -14.53 -7.27 25.79
C THR A 366 -14.25 -5.86 25.27
N ILE A 367 -15.10 -4.88 25.63
CA ILE A 367 -14.84 -3.46 25.35
C ILE A 367 -13.46 -3.01 25.89
N ALA A 368 -13.00 -3.57 27.01
CA ALA A 368 -11.68 -3.26 27.55
C ALA A 368 -10.56 -3.78 26.62
N ASP A 369 -10.70 -4.98 26.07
CA ASP A 369 -9.75 -5.54 25.10
C ASP A 369 -9.72 -4.70 23.82
N LEU A 370 -10.89 -4.30 23.29
CA LEU A 370 -11.00 -3.46 22.09
C LEU A 370 -10.34 -2.08 22.30
N ASN A 371 -10.57 -1.45 23.45
CA ASN A 371 -9.92 -0.18 23.79
C ASN A 371 -8.40 -0.31 23.97
N ALA A 372 -7.91 -1.45 24.46
CA ALA A 372 -6.48 -1.71 24.56
C ALA A 372 -5.83 -1.81 23.16
N ILE A 373 -6.50 -2.47 22.20
CA ILE A 373 -6.04 -2.54 20.80
C ILE A 373 -6.03 -1.14 20.18
N ILE A 374 -7.10 -0.36 20.35
CA ILE A 374 -7.16 1.03 19.85
C ILE A 374 -5.98 1.84 20.43
N SER A 375 -5.72 1.73 21.73
CA SER A 375 -4.64 2.45 22.41
C SER A 375 -3.26 2.06 21.87
N GLU A 376 -3.03 0.79 21.56
CA GLU A 376 -1.77 0.32 20.96
C GLU A 376 -1.58 0.89 19.55
N ILE A 377 -2.65 1.00 18.75
CA ILE A 377 -2.60 1.66 17.44
C ILE A 377 -2.36 3.17 17.60
N ASP A 378 -3.07 3.85 18.51
CA ASP A 378 -2.92 5.30 18.78
C ASP A 378 -1.52 5.68 19.27
N ALA A 379 -0.83 4.77 19.96
CA ALA A 379 0.56 4.98 20.35
C ALA A 379 1.52 5.12 19.15
N LYS A 380 1.07 4.77 17.94
CA LYS A 380 1.86 4.80 16.69
C LYS A 380 1.30 5.76 15.62
N TYR A 381 0.00 6.11 15.64
CA TYR A 381 -0.67 6.81 14.53
C TYR A 381 -1.39 8.09 14.92
#